data_AF-A0A7S0JBF5-F1
#
_entry.id   AF-A0A7S0JBF5-F1
#
_cell.length_a   1.000
_cell.length_b   1.000
_cell.length_c   1.000
_cell.angle_alpha   90.00
_cell.angle_beta   90.00
_cell.angle_gamma   90.00
#
_symmetry.space_group_name_H-M   'P 1'
#
loop_
_entity.id
_entity.type
_entity.pdbx_description
1 polymer ?
#
loop_
_entity_poly.entity_id
_entity_poly.type
_entity_poly.pdbx_seq_one_letter_code
_entity_poly.pdbx_strand_id
1 'polypeptide(L)'
;QDGYLSTHDLLRYGDFALSQRTAQRIFDSRRDALHSRGLSYEDFVWFLLSEEHKGSLTAVSYWFRILDVDGDGHLSATDMEYFYEEQAQRQLRFTQECVPFVYVLAQLQDALCPRGRSRSSLTLTD
;
A
#
# COMPACT_ATOMS: atom_id res chain seq x y z
N GLN A 1 -22.88 -3.31 -18.07
CA GLN A 1 -21.64 -2.97 -17.33
C GLN A 1 -20.58 -2.60 -18.34
N ASP A 2 -19.83 -1.55 -18.07
CA ASP A 2 -18.76 -0.98 -18.90
C ASP A 2 -17.41 -1.72 -18.77
N GLY A 3 -17.31 -2.68 -17.84
CA GLY A 3 -16.14 -3.55 -17.67
C GLY A 3 -15.02 -2.93 -16.82
N TYR A 4 -15.31 -1.84 -16.10
CA TYR A 4 -14.37 -1.15 -15.23
C TYR A 4 -14.88 -1.09 -13.78
N LEU A 5 -13.96 -1.01 -12.84
CA LEU A 5 -14.23 -0.79 -11.42
C LEU A 5 -13.82 0.62 -11.03
N SER A 6 -14.70 1.33 -10.33
CA SER A 6 -14.35 2.62 -9.72
C SER A 6 -13.55 2.41 -8.43
N THR A 7 -12.88 3.47 -7.94
CA THR A 7 -12.19 3.43 -6.64
C THR A 7 -13.15 3.05 -5.50
N HIS A 8 -14.41 3.48 -5.59
CA HIS A 8 -15.44 3.13 -4.61
C HIS A 8 -15.84 1.65 -4.68
N ASP A 9 -15.83 1.03 -5.86
CA ASP A 9 -16.07 -0.41 -5.99
C ASP A 9 -14.90 -1.21 -5.39
N LEU A 10 -13.66 -0.77 -5.64
CA LEU A 10 -12.47 -1.40 -5.05
C LEU A 10 -12.47 -1.28 -3.52
N LEU A 11 -12.90 -0.16 -2.95
CA LEU A 11 -12.97 0.01 -1.49
C LEU A 11 -13.94 -0.94 -0.81
N ARG A 12 -14.95 -1.46 -1.53
CA ARG A 12 -15.87 -2.46 -0.98
C ARG A 12 -15.26 -3.86 -0.93
N TYR A 13 -14.12 -4.07 -1.60
CA TYR A 13 -13.39 -5.34 -1.52
C TYR A 13 -12.93 -5.60 -0.09
N GLY A 14 -13.13 -6.84 0.38
CA GLY A 14 -12.71 -7.26 1.71
C GLY A 14 -13.36 -6.47 2.86
N ASP A 15 -14.61 -6.01 2.70
CA ASP A 15 -15.35 -5.24 3.71
C ASP A 15 -14.60 -3.97 4.18
N PHE A 16 -14.15 -3.17 3.21
CA PHE A 16 -13.38 -1.94 3.46
C PHE A 16 -12.02 -2.14 4.13
N ALA A 17 -11.43 -3.34 3.98
CA ALA A 17 -10.07 -3.64 4.43
C ALA A 17 -9.01 -2.70 3.82
N LEU A 18 -9.18 -2.28 2.56
CA LEU A 18 -8.27 -1.37 1.89
C LEU A 18 -8.41 0.07 2.38
N SER A 19 -7.28 0.76 2.48
CA SER A 19 -7.26 2.19 2.77
C SER A 19 -7.68 3.03 1.55
N GLN A 20 -8.25 4.23 1.76
CA GLN A 20 -8.56 5.18 0.70
C GLN A 20 -7.29 5.59 -0.04
N ARG A 21 -6.22 5.88 0.71
CA ARG A 21 -4.88 6.20 0.16
C ARG A 21 -4.34 5.01 -0.65
N THR A 22 -4.45 3.78 -0.14
CA THR A 22 -4.04 2.58 -0.89
C THR A 22 -4.87 2.39 -2.17
N ALA A 23 -6.19 2.52 -2.09
CA ALA A 23 -7.07 2.39 -3.24
C ALA A 23 -6.75 3.46 -4.31
N GLN A 24 -6.51 4.70 -3.92
CA GLN A 24 -6.09 5.77 -4.85
C GLN A 24 -4.75 5.42 -5.51
N ARG A 25 -3.76 4.99 -4.73
CA ARG A 25 -2.44 4.62 -5.24
C ARG A 25 -2.47 3.42 -6.19
N ILE A 26 -3.40 2.47 -6.02
CA ILE A 26 -3.62 1.40 -7.00
C ILE A 26 -4.06 1.96 -8.36
N PHE A 27 -4.89 3.01 -8.39
CA PHE A 27 -5.33 3.64 -9.62
C PHE A 27 -4.24 4.52 -10.24
N ASP A 28 -3.45 5.21 -9.40
CA ASP A 28 -2.38 6.12 -9.83
C ASP A 28 -1.11 5.40 -10.30
N SER A 29 -0.81 4.22 -9.75
CA SER A 29 0.40 3.44 -10.10
C SER A 29 0.31 2.74 -11.47
N ARG A 30 -0.80 2.94 -12.20
CA ARG A 30 -0.99 2.39 -13.54
C ARG A 30 -0.21 3.20 -14.56
N ARG A 31 0.38 2.51 -15.54
CA ARG A 31 1.21 3.15 -16.57
C ARG A 31 0.43 3.73 -17.74
N ASP A 32 -0.89 3.56 -17.76
CA ASP A 32 -1.68 3.69 -18.97
C ASP A 32 -2.52 4.97 -18.95
N ALA A 33 -2.64 5.64 -20.10
CA ALA A 33 -3.40 6.89 -20.26
C ALA A 33 -4.92 6.78 -19.95
N LEU A 34 -5.42 5.60 -19.59
CA LEU A 34 -6.82 5.29 -19.29
C LEU A 34 -7.21 5.51 -17.82
N HIS A 35 -6.46 6.33 -17.07
CA HIS A 35 -6.76 6.77 -15.69
C HIS A 35 -8.24 7.17 -15.49
N SER A 36 -8.87 7.77 -16.51
CA SER A 36 -10.24 8.26 -16.44
C SER A 36 -11.34 7.19 -16.46
N ARG A 37 -11.07 5.96 -16.90
CA ARG A 37 -12.10 4.90 -17.02
C ARG A 37 -12.26 4.02 -15.80
N GLY A 38 -11.32 4.06 -14.88
CA GLY A 38 -11.26 3.15 -13.74
C GLY A 38 -10.46 1.88 -14.04
N LEU A 39 -10.53 0.93 -13.12
CA LEU A 39 -9.68 -0.25 -13.05
C LEU A 39 -10.24 -1.36 -13.94
N SER A 40 -9.46 -1.82 -14.91
CA SER A 40 -9.90 -2.86 -15.85
C SER A 40 -9.95 -4.25 -15.19
N TYR A 41 -10.56 -5.23 -15.85
CA TYR A 41 -10.53 -6.61 -15.36
C TYR A 41 -9.09 -7.15 -15.20
N GLU A 42 -8.19 -6.83 -16.14
CA GLU A 42 -6.79 -7.24 -16.05
C GLU A 42 -6.07 -6.60 -14.85
N ASP A 43 -6.26 -5.30 -14.66
CA ASP A 43 -5.74 -4.59 -13.47
C ASP A 43 -6.25 -5.23 -12.17
N PHE A 44 -7.53 -5.61 -12.15
CA PHE A 44 -8.15 -6.24 -10.98
C PHE A 44 -7.57 -7.61 -10.70
N VAL A 45 -7.27 -8.41 -11.73
CA VAL A 45 -6.60 -9.70 -11.57
C VAL A 45 -5.19 -9.51 -10.98
N TRP A 46 -4.43 -8.53 -11.45
CA TRP A 46 -3.12 -8.21 -10.87
C TRP A 46 -3.20 -7.78 -9.41
N PHE A 47 -4.17 -6.92 -9.08
CA PHE A 47 -4.49 -6.57 -7.70
C PHE A 47 -4.81 -7.81 -6.86
N LEU A 48 -5.76 -8.63 -7.32
CA LEU A 48 -6.28 -9.78 -6.59
C LEU A 48 -5.18 -10.81 -6.30
N LEU A 49 -4.37 -11.16 -7.31
CA LEU A 49 -3.25 -12.10 -7.14
C LEU A 49 -2.19 -11.56 -6.18
N SER A 50 -1.91 -10.25 -6.25
CA SER A 50 -0.95 -9.59 -5.37
C SER A 50 -1.47 -9.47 -3.93
N GLU A 51 -2.78 -9.34 -3.75
CA GLU A 51 -3.44 -9.25 -2.46
C GLU A 51 -3.52 -10.62 -1.77
N GLU A 52 -3.78 -11.69 -2.52
CA GLU A 52 -3.92 -13.06 -2.02
C GLU A 52 -2.58 -13.66 -1.55
N HIS A 53 -1.49 -13.42 -2.29
CA HIS A 53 -0.16 -13.96 -1.95
C HIS A 53 0.92 -12.87 -1.91
N LYS A 54 0.87 -12.04 -0.86
CA LYS A 54 1.77 -10.91 -0.61
C LYS A 54 3.26 -11.27 -0.49
N GLY A 55 3.59 -12.53 -0.19
CA GLY A 55 4.97 -13.00 -0.10
C GLY A 55 5.64 -13.37 -1.44
N SER A 56 4.91 -13.32 -2.57
CA SER A 56 5.51 -13.59 -3.88
C SER A 56 6.34 -12.38 -4.33
N LEU A 57 7.43 -12.61 -5.08
CA LEU A 57 8.24 -11.53 -5.64
C LEU A 57 7.40 -10.55 -6.49
N THR A 58 6.42 -11.08 -7.21
CA THR A 58 5.48 -10.28 -8.02
C THR A 58 4.61 -9.39 -7.14
N ALA A 59 4.04 -9.93 -6.06
CA ALA A 59 3.22 -9.16 -5.13
C ALA A 59 4.05 -8.12 -4.36
N VAL A 60 5.25 -8.48 -3.90
CA VAL A 60 6.17 -7.54 -3.25
C VAL A 60 6.49 -6.38 -4.19
N SER A 61 6.82 -6.66 -5.46
CA SER A 61 7.08 -5.63 -6.47
C SER A 61 5.85 -4.75 -6.75
N TYR A 62 4.66 -5.35 -6.75
CA TYR A 62 3.40 -4.64 -6.94
C TYR A 62 3.12 -3.67 -5.79
N TRP A 63 3.17 -4.15 -4.55
CA TRP A 63 2.91 -3.34 -3.36
C TRP A 63 3.98 -2.29 -3.11
N PHE A 64 5.25 -2.59 -3.39
CA PHE A 64 6.32 -1.61 -3.27
C PHE A 64 6.06 -0.40 -4.15
N ARG A 65 5.66 -0.59 -5.42
CA ARG A 65 5.33 0.52 -6.33
C ARG A 65 4.15 1.36 -5.83
N ILE A 66 3.17 0.73 -5.19
CA ILE A 66 2.01 1.43 -4.63
C ILE A 66 2.45 2.27 -3.42
N LEU A 67 3.31 1.71 -2.57
CA LEU A 67 3.81 2.32 -1.34
C LEU A 67 4.86 3.41 -1.57
N ASP A 68 5.63 3.33 -2.66
CA ASP A 68 6.65 4.30 -3.07
C ASP A 68 5.96 5.55 -3.65
N VAL A 69 5.62 6.52 -2.79
CA VAL A 69 4.72 7.63 -3.14
C VAL A 69 5.38 8.58 -4.14
N ASP A 70 6.66 8.89 -3.91
CA ASP A 70 7.45 9.78 -4.76
C ASP A 70 8.08 9.08 -5.97
N GLY A 71 8.14 7.74 -5.97
CA GLY A 71 8.60 6.93 -7.10
C GLY A 71 10.12 6.89 -7.24
N ASP A 72 10.87 7.15 -6.16
CA ASP A 72 12.33 7.19 -6.17
C ASP A 72 12.98 5.79 -6.05
N GLY A 73 12.15 4.75 -5.83
CA GLY A 73 12.60 3.38 -5.64
C GLY A 73 12.98 3.04 -4.19
N HIS A 74 12.68 3.94 -3.24
CA HIS A 74 12.96 3.80 -1.82
C HIS A 74 11.69 4.02 -0.99
N LEU A 75 11.36 3.08 -0.11
CA LEU A 75 10.33 3.33 0.91
C LEU A 75 10.95 4.06 2.08
N SER A 76 10.76 5.37 2.13
CA SER A 76 11.20 6.24 3.21
C SER A 76 10.23 6.22 4.40
N ALA A 77 10.66 6.80 5.53
CA ALA A 77 9.75 7.01 6.66
C ALA A 77 8.55 7.90 6.28
N THR A 78 8.73 8.84 5.35
CA THR A 78 7.66 9.73 4.89
C THR A 78 6.61 8.98 4.08
N ASP A 79 7.01 8.04 3.22
CA ASP A 79 6.08 7.17 2.49
C ASP A 79 5.25 6.32 3.45
N MET A 80 5.91 5.71 4.44
CA MET A 80 5.25 4.88 5.44
C MET A 80 4.30 5.71 6.31
N GLU A 81 4.71 6.91 6.74
CA GLU A 81 3.88 7.82 7.53
C GLU A 81 2.62 8.23 6.76
N TYR A 82 2.75 8.47 5.45
CA TYR A 82 1.61 8.74 4.58
C TYR A 82 0.57 7.61 4.59
N PHE A 83 0.93 6.33 4.60
CA PHE A 83 -0.09 5.29 4.76
C PHE A 83 -0.55 5.13 6.22
N TYR A 84 0.36 5.35 7.17
CA TYR A 84 0.10 5.18 8.59
C TYR A 84 -0.98 6.09 9.13
N GLU A 85 -0.98 7.38 8.76
CA GLU A 85 -1.96 8.36 9.27
C GLU A 85 -3.41 7.91 9.05
N GLU A 86 -3.72 7.34 7.88
CA GLU A 86 -5.08 6.86 7.60
C GLU A 86 -5.41 5.64 8.45
N GLN A 87 -4.46 4.72 8.63
CA GLN A 87 -4.66 3.54 9.45
C GLN A 87 -4.81 3.89 10.93
N ALA A 88 -4.07 4.87 11.42
CA ALA A 88 -4.21 5.41 12.77
C ALA A 88 -5.61 5.98 12.99
N GLN A 89 -6.12 6.78 12.04
CA GLN A 89 -7.48 7.31 12.11
C GLN A 89 -8.55 6.21 12.08
N ARG A 90 -8.36 5.15 11.29
CA ARG A 90 -9.25 3.99 11.26
C ARG A 90 -9.22 3.23 12.57
N GLN A 91 -8.03 3.00 13.13
CA GLN A 91 -7.86 2.32 14.41
C GLN A 91 -8.57 3.08 15.54
N LEU A 92 -8.42 4.40 15.62
CA LEU A 92 -9.09 5.25 16.62
C LEU A 92 -10.63 5.23 16.55
N ARG A 93 -11.23 4.73 15.47
CA ARG A 93 -12.69 4.53 15.40
C ARG A 93 -13.14 3.29 16.17
N PHE A 94 -12.24 2.33 16.39
CA PHE A 94 -12.51 1.06 17.06
C PHE A 94 -11.80 0.96 18.41
N THR A 95 -10.72 1.71 18.61
CA THR A 95 -9.90 1.72 19.83
C THR A 95 -9.84 3.13 20.44
N GLN A 96 -9.44 3.23 21.71
CA GLN A 96 -9.26 4.53 22.38
C GLN A 96 -7.89 5.16 22.10
N GLU A 97 -6.92 4.36 21.66
CA GLU A 97 -5.54 4.78 21.43
C GLU A 97 -4.99 4.17 20.15
N CYS A 98 -4.02 4.85 19.55
CA CYS A 98 -3.24 4.38 18.42
C CYS A 98 -1.75 4.42 18.79
N VAL A 99 -0.98 3.48 18.25
CA VAL A 99 0.46 3.42 18.46
C VAL A 99 1.11 4.66 17.81
N PRO A 100 2.09 5.32 18.42
CA PRO A 100 2.83 6.36 17.71
C PRO A 100 3.63 5.78 16.53
N PHE A 101 3.64 6.49 15.39
CA PHE A 101 4.32 6.04 14.16
C PHE A 101 5.78 5.62 14.40
N VAL A 102 6.51 6.36 15.24
CA VAL A 102 7.91 6.07 15.58
C VAL A 102 8.13 4.64 16.09
N TYR A 103 7.18 4.08 16.85
CA TYR A 103 7.29 2.70 17.35
C TYR A 103 6.96 1.68 16.27
N VAL A 104 6.00 1.98 15.40
CA VAL A 104 5.68 1.13 14.24
C VAL A 104 6.86 1.09 13.28
N LEU A 105 7.47 2.24 12.99
CA LEU A 105 8.66 2.32 12.15
C LEU A 105 9.82 1.51 12.72
N ALA A 106 10.08 1.63 14.02
CA ALA A 106 11.11 0.83 14.69
C ALA A 106 10.83 -0.68 14.57
N GLN A 107 9.57 -1.11 14.79
CA GLN A 107 9.18 -2.51 14.63
C GLN A 107 9.35 -3.02 13.19
N LEU A 108 8.99 -2.20 12.19
CA LEU A 108 9.18 -2.53 10.78
C LEU A 108 10.67 -2.67 10.44
N GLN A 109 11.50 -1.74 10.93
CA GLN A 109 12.94 -1.80 10.76
C GLN A 109 13.55 -3.04 11.40
N ASP A 110 13.12 -3.41 12.61
CA ASP A 110 13.60 -4.63 13.27
C ASP A 110 13.18 -5.91 12.53
N ALA A 111 11.94 -5.95 12.03
CA ALA A 111 11.42 -7.08 11.27
C ALA A 111 12.14 -7.29 9.93
N LEU A 112 12.50 -6.20 9.25
CA LEU A 112 13.12 -6.23 7.92
C LEU A 112 14.66 -6.21 7.98
N CYS A 113 15.24 -5.67 9.05
CA CYS A 113 16.69 -5.53 9.23
C CYS A 113 17.13 -6.05 10.62
N PRO A 114 17.10 -7.37 10.87
CA PRO A 114 17.30 -7.97 12.19
C PRO A 114 18.72 -7.84 12.81
N ARG A 115 19.63 -7.06 12.20
CA ARG A 115 21.06 -6.96 12.60
C ARG A 115 21.55 -5.53 12.90
N GLY A 116 20.66 -4.62 13.29
CA GLY A 116 21.05 -3.28 13.76
C GLY A 116 21.55 -2.33 12.67
N ARG A 117 21.19 -2.59 11.41
CA ARG A 117 21.46 -1.67 10.29
C ARG A 117 20.36 -0.61 10.30
N SER A 118 20.58 0.51 10.97
CA SER A 118 19.69 1.67 10.84
C SER A 118 19.78 2.17 9.39
N ARG A 119 18.74 1.94 8.60
CA ARG A 119 18.58 2.49 7.25
C ARG A 119 17.44 3.49 7.26
N SER A 120 17.65 4.59 6.57
CA SER A 120 16.66 5.65 6.39
C SER A 120 15.53 5.26 5.41
N SER A 121 15.75 4.23 4.58
CA SER A 121 14.77 3.73 3.61
C SER A 121 15.01 2.27 3.22
N LEU A 122 13.97 1.63 2.68
CA LEU A 122 13.96 0.25 2.19
C LEU A 122 13.93 0.22 0.66
N THR A 123 14.49 -0.82 0.05
CA THR A 123 14.51 -1.04 -1.40
C THR A 123 13.98 -2.43 -1.75
N LEU A 124 13.56 -2.65 -3.01
CA LEU A 124 13.09 -3.96 -3.47
C LEU A 124 14.13 -5.09 -3.40
N THR A 125 15.40 -4.76 -3.22
CA THR A 125 16.50 -5.73 -3.14
C THR A 125 16.86 -6.12 -1.70
N ASP A 126 16.19 -5.54 -0.70
CA ASP A 126 16.34 -5.90 0.71
C ASP A 126 15.52 -7.16 1.07
#